data_AF-A0A235HXV5-F1
#
_entry.id   AF-A0A235HXV5-F1
#
_cell.length_a   1.000
_cell.length_b   1.000
_cell.length_c   1.000
_cell.angle_alpha   90.00
_cell.angle_beta   90.00
_cell.angle_gamma   90.00
#
_symmetry.space_group_name_H-M   'P 1'
#
loop_
_entity.id
_entity.type
_entity.pdbx_description
1 polymer ?
#
loop_
_entity_poly.entity_id
_entity_poly.type
_entity_poly.pdbx_seq_one_letter_code
_entity_poly.pdbx_strand_id
1 'polypeptide(L)'
;MFAIKRELKLNKVETSLMRGNAGFKCWVYNFGLNLLTTSWSFEGVKLSDSKRLDAIKKVFTQITMEKAEYAWMKLYPSTVYQSAFIDLRDAPLDTIRLA
;
A
#
# COMPACT_ATOMS: atom_id res chain seq x y z
N MET A 1 -12.02 20.93 16.14
CA MET A 1 -12.60 19.60 16.41
C MET A 1 -11.63 18.86 17.32
N PHE A 2 -11.91 18.76 18.62
CA PHE A 2 -11.03 18.05 19.55
C PHE A 2 -11.24 16.54 19.37
N ALA A 3 -10.24 15.85 18.83
CA ALA A 3 -10.28 14.40 18.71
C ALA A 3 -10.16 13.79 20.11
N ILE A 4 -11.28 13.34 20.68
CA ILE A 4 -11.27 12.51 21.88
C ILE A 4 -10.52 11.22 21.49
N LYS A 5 -9.32 11.03 22.03
CA LYS A 5 -8.58 9.76 21.89
C LYS A 5 -9.38 8.68 22.62
N ARG A 6 -10.14 7.90 21.86
CA ARG A 6 -10.83 6.70 22.37
C ARG A 6 -10.01 5.49 21.97
N GLU A 7 -9.58 4.73 22.95
CA GLU A 7 -8.95 3.43 22.71
C GLU A 7 -10.04 2.37 22.59
N LEU A 8 -10.01 1.57 21.52
CA LEU A 8 -10.89 0.42 21.41
C LEU A 8 -10.33 -0.68 22.32
N LYS A 9 -11.13 -1.13 23.30
CA LYS A 9 -10.78 -2.32 24.08
C LYS A 9 -11.06 -3.56 23.22
N LEU A 10 -9.99 -4.08 22.62
CA LEU A 10 -10.04 -5.26 21.76
C LEU A 10 -9.77 -6.53 22.57
N ASN A 11 -10.35 -7.64 22.14
CA ASN A 11 -9.93 -8.96 22.63
C ASN A 11 -8.59 -9.39 21.96
N LYS A 12 -8.03 -10.52 22.39
CA LYS A 12 -6.74 -11.01 21.86
C LYS A 12 -6.79 -11.30 20.35
N VAL A 13 -7.92 -11.82 19.86
CA VAL A 13 -8.13 -12.17 18.45
C VAL A 13 -8.18 -10.92 17.58
N GLU A 14 -9.00 -9.95 17.96
CA GLU A 14 -9.16 -8.67 17.27
C GLU A 14 -7.86 -7.86 17.30
N THR A 15 -7.12 -7.89 18.41
CA THR A 15 -5.80 -7.23 18.50
C THR A 15 -4.83 -7.82 17.48
N SER A 16 -4.79 -9.15 17.36
CA SER A 16 -3.96 -9.82 16.35
C SER A 16 -4.39 -9.48 14.93
N LEU A 17 -5.69 -9.46 14.67
CA LEU A 17 -6.25 -9.08 13.36
C LEU A 17 -5.89 -7.64 12.98
N MET A 18 -6.04 -6.69 13.91
CA MET A 18 -5.69 -5.28 13.68
C MET A 18 -4.21 -5.09 13.41
N ARG A 19 -3.33 -5.81 14.14
CA ARG A 19 -1.88 -5.82 13.87
C ARG A 19 -1.56 -6.39 12.49
N GLY A 20 -2.22 -7.48 12.10
CA GLY A 20 -2.08 -8.07 10.77
C GLY A 20 -2.48 -7.09 9.66
N ASN A 21 -3.62 -6.42 9.80
CA ASN A 21 -4.07 -5.39 8.86
C ASN A 21 -3.07 -4.22 8.77
N ALA A 22 -2.58 -3.72 9.90
CA ALA A 22 -1.59 -2.64 9.92
C ALA A 22 -0.27 -3.07 9.25
N GLY A 23 0.20 -4.28 9.54
CA GLY A 23 1.38 -4.86 8.91
C GLY A 23 1.21 -5.03 7.40
N PHE A 24 0.05 -5.55 6.96
CA PHE A 24 -0.26 -5.69 5.54
C PHE A 24 -0.32 -4.34 4.82
N LYS A 25 -0.95 -3.33 5.41
CA LYS A 25 -0.99 -1.96 4.85
C LYS A 25 0.41 -1.40 4.65
N CYS A 26 1.26 -1.50 5.69
CA CYS A 26 2.64 -1.03 5.66
C CYS A 26 3.46 -1.77 4.57
N TRP A 27 3.28 -3.09 4.48
CA TRP A 27 3.93 -3.91 3.46
C TRP A 27 3.53 -3.47 2.04
N VAL A 28 2.23 -3.28 1.77
CA VAL A 28 1.74 -2.83 0.45
C VAL A 28 2.26 -1.44 0.11
N TYR A 29 2.28 -0.52 1.08
CA TYR A 29 2.81 0.83 0.88
C TYR A 29 4.29 0.77 0.46
N ASN A 30 5.12 0.01 1.18
CA ASN A 30 6.55 -0.12 0.86
C ASN A 30 6.78 -0.83 -0.48
N PHE A 31 5.99 -1.86 -0.79
CA PHE A 31 6.02 -2.56 -2.07
C PHE A 31 5.71 -1.59 -3.22
N GLY A 32 4.61 -0.84 -3.12
CA GLY A 32 4.21 0.15 -4.11
C GLY A 32 5.23 1.28 -4.26
N LEU A 33 5.78 1.77 -3.14
CA LEU A 33 6.81 2.81 -3.13
C LEU A 33 8.06 2.37 -3.86
N ASN A 34 8.57 1.17 -3.56
CA ASN A 34 9.75 0.61 -4.20
C ASN A 34 9.59 0.48 -5.72
N LEU A 35 8.43 0.01 -6.18
CA LEU A 35 8.16 -0.09 -7.61
C LEU A 35 8.03 1.29 -8.27
N LEU A 36 7.40 2.24 -7.59
CA LEU A 36 7.27 3.60 -8.10
C LEU A 36 8.65 4.27 -8.22
N THR A 37 9.50 4.20 -7.19
CA THR A 37 10.84 4.78 -7.21
C THR A 37 11.71 4.13 -8.28
N THR A 38 11.65 2.79 -8.41
CA THR A 38 12.37 2.06 -9.45
C THR A 38 11.90 2.47 -10.85
N SER A 39 10.60 2.75 -11.02
CA SER A 39 10.06 3.17 -12.31
C SER A 39 10.60 4.51 -12.77
N TRP A 40 11.05 5.39 -11.87
CA TRP A 40 11.60 6.71 -12.24
C TRP A 40 12.91 6.59 -13.03
N SER A 41 13.67 5.52 -12.79
CA SER A 41 14.94 5.25 -13.47
C SER A 41 14.78 4.73 -14.90
N PHE A 42 13.56 4.43 -15.37
CA PHE A 42 13.34 3.94 -16.72
C PHE A 42 13.38 5.08 -17.75
N GLU A 43 14.40 5.07 -18.60
CA GLU A 43 14.53 6.00 -19.73
C GLU A 43 13.41 5.79 -20.76
N GLY A 44 12.84 6.89 -21.27
CA GLY A 44 11.81 6.88 -22.30
C GLY A 44 10.35 6.82 -21.81
N VAL A 45 10.10 6.59 -20.51
CA VAL A 45 8.74 6.50 -19.96
C VAL A 45 8.33 7.82 -19.27
N LYS A 46 7.85 8.80 -20.05
CA LYS A 46 7.25 10.04 -19.52
C LYS A 46 5.79 9.84 -19.10
N LEU A 47 5.54 8.94 -18.14
CA LEU A 47 4.23 8.79 -17.49
C LEU A 47 4.19 9.57 -16.19
N SER A 48 3.04 10.19 -15.89
CA SER A 48 2.77 10.81 -14.58
C SER A 48 2.75 9.75 -13.48
N ASP A 49 3.07 10.15 -12.24
CA ASP A 49 3.11 9.23 -11.10
C ASP A 49 1.78 8.54 -10.83
N SER A 50 0.65 9.23 -11.04
CA SER A 50 -0.68 8.63 -10.93
C SER A 50 -0.87 7.46 -11.88
N LYS A 51 -0.43 7.59 -13.14
CA LYS A 51 -0.56 6.50 -14.13
C LYS A 51 0.35 5.32 -13.81
N ARG A 52 1.55 5.59 -13.29
CA ARG A 52 2.48 4.57 -12.81
C ARG A 52 1.85 3.79 -11.65
N LEU A 53 1.22 4.49 -10.72
CA LEU A 53 0.52 3.88 -9.59
C LEU A 53 -0.68 3.02 -10.00
N ASP A 54 -1.48 3.48 -10.96
CA ASP A 54 -2.59 2.68 -11.49
C ASP A 54 -2.08 1.38 -12.12
N ALA A 55 -0.97 1.44 -12.87
CA ALA A 55 -0.33 0.25 -13.44
C ALA A 55 0.21 -0.69 -12.36
N ILE A 56 0.90 -0.16 -11.34
CA ILE A 56 1.41 -0.95 -10.21
C ILE A 56 0.25 -1.63 -9.47
N LYS A 57 -0.83 -0.91 -9.18
CA LYS A 57 -2.02 -1.46 -8.53
C LYS A 57 -2.65 -2.59 -9.34
N LYS A 58 -2.73 -2.42 -10.67
CA LYS A 58 -3.25 -3.46 -11.57
C LYS A 58 -2.38 -4.73 -11.51
N VAL A 59 -1.07 -4.58 -11.66
CA VAL A 59 -0.10 -5.70 -11.55
C VAL A 59 -0.19 -6.35 -10.17
N PHE A 60 -0.31 -5.56 -9.10
CA PHE A 60 -0.45 -6.06 -7.74
C PHE A 60 -1.67 -6.98 -7.60
N THR A 61 -2.84 -6.53 -8.03
CA THR A 61 -4.08 -7.31 -7.90
C THR A 61 -4.17 -8.53 -8.83
N GLN A 62 -3.68 -8.41 -10.07
CA GLN A 62 -3.85 -9.44 -11.10
C GLN A 62 -2.72 -10.47 -11.12
N ILE A 63 -1.52 -10.09 -10.69
CA ILE A 63 -0.32 -10.93 -10.80
C ILE A 63 0.21 -11.23 -9.41
N THR A 64 0.59 -10.20 -8.63
CA THR A 64 1.27 -10.41 -7.35
C THR A 64 0.40 -11.20 -6.38
N MET A 65 -0.85 -10.80 -6.16
CA MET A 65 -1.77 -11.48 -5.23
C MET A 65 -2.17 -12.90 -5.69
N GLU A 66 -2.02 -13.22 -6.98
CA GLU A 66 -2.37 -14.54 -7.53
C GLU A 66 -1.23 -15.55 -7.41
N LYS A 67 0.00 -15.11 -7.12
CA LYS A 67 1.10 -16.05 -6.87
C LYS A 67 0.90 -16.82 -5.57
N ALA A 68 1.24 -18.11 -5.59
CA ALA A 68 1.11 -18.99 -4.42
C ALA A 68 1.86 -18.47 -3.18
N GLU A 69 3.03 -17.85 -3.38
CA GLU A 69 3.84 -17.23 -2.31
C GLU A 69 3.12 -16.07 -1.58
N TYR A 70 2.14 -15.44 -2.23
CA TYR A 70 1.39 -14.30 -1.71
C TYR A 70 -0.08 -14.63 -1.41
N ALA A 71 -0.45 -15.90 -1.35
CA ALA A 71 -1.81 -16.33 -1.05
C ALA A 71 -2.35 -15.77 0.29
N TRP A 72 -1.45 -15.51 1.24
CA TRP A 72 -1.77 -14.91 2.54
C TRP A 72 -2.37 -13.50 2.44
N MET A 73 -2.11 -12.75 1.35
CA MET A 73 -2.66 -11.40 1.15
C MET A 73 -4.18 -11.41 1.00
N LYS A 74 -4.75 -12.51 0.50
CA LYS A 74 -6.19 -12.69 0.33
C LYS A 74 -6.93 -12.87 1.66
N LEU A 75 -6.22 -13.08 2.77
CA LEU A 75 -6.78 -13.16 4.12
C LEU A 75 -7.19 -11.79 4.67
N TYR A 76 -6.65 -10.70 4.10
CA TYR A 76 -6.94 -9.35 4.54
C TYR A 76 -7.97 -8.66 3.65
N PRO A 77 -8.82 -7.77 4.19
CA PRO A 77 -9.81 -7.05 3.40
C PRO A 77 -9.18 -6.20 2.30
N SER A 78 -9.85 -6.11 1.16
CA SER A 78 -9.36 -5.33 0.01
C SER A 78 -9.20 -3.83 0.31
N THR A 79 -10.00 -3.31 1.22
CA THR A 79 -9.93 -1.92 1.69
C THR A 79 -8.56 -1.57 2.28
N VAL A 80 -7.83 -2.54 2.84
CA VAL A 80 -6.52 -2.31 3.44
C VAL A 80 -5.49 -1.95 2.38
N TYR A 81 -5.34 -2.77 1.33
CA TYR A 81 -4.40 -2.46 0.25
C TYR A 81 -4.85 -1.24 -0.57
N GLN A 82 -6.16 -1.06 -0.75
CA GLN A 82 -6.69 0.13 -1.43
C GLN A 82 -6.33 1.40 -0.67
N SER A 83 -6.45 1.39 0.65
CA SER A 83 -6.04 2.53 1.49
C SER A 83 -4.54 2.80 1.40
N ALA A 84 -3.69 1.77 1.32
CA ALA A 84 -2.24 1.95 1.14
C ALA A 84 -1.92 2.67 -0.18
N PHE A 85 -2.58 2.32 -1.28
CA PHE A 85 -2.38 2.99 -2.57
C PHE A 85 -2.95 4.42 -2.60
N ILE A 86 -4.02 4.69 -1.84
CA ILE A 86 -4.54 6.06 -1.68
C ILE A 86 -3.52 6.91 -0.93
N ASP A 87 -3.02 6.43 0.22
CA ASP A 87 -2.00 7.13 1.01
C ASP A 87 -0.75 7.41 0.18
N LEU A 88 -0.37 6.48 -0.71
CA LEU A 88 0.80 6.63 -1.57
C LEU A 88 0.58 7.60 -2.74
N ARG A 89 -0.67 7.72 -3.24
CA ARG A 89 -1.05 8.74 -4.21
C ARG A 89 -1.04 10.15 -3.59
N ASP A 90 -1.45 10.24 -2.34
CA ASP A 90 -1.55 11.51 -1.61
C ASP A 90 -0.21 11.90 -0.93
N ALA A 91 0.81 11.02 -1.00
CA ALA A 91 2.15 11.28 -0.49
C ALA A 91 2.86 12.39 -1.31
N PRO A 92 3.70 13.23 -0.67
CA PRO A 92 4.49 14.23 -1.36
C PRO A 92 5.69 13.58 -2.08
N LEU A 93 5.40 12.95 -3.22
CA LEU A 93 6.37 12.19 -4.03
C LEU A 93 7.53 13.05 -4.53
N ASP A 94 7.32 14.36 -4.70
CA ASP A 94 8.35 15.31 -5.10
C ASP A 94 9.47 15.43 -4.06
N THR A 95 9.14 15.34 -2.78
CA THR A 95 10.13 15.32 -1.69
C THR A 95 10.91 14.02 -1.67
N ILE A 96 10.25 12.90 -1.98
CA ILE A 96 10.88 11.57 -2.00
C ILE A 96 11.83 11.44 -3.19
N ARG A 97 11.55 12.08 -4.33
CA ARG A 97 12.45 12.10 -5.50
C ARG A 97 13.79 12.79 -5.25
N LEU A 98 13.84 13.72 -4.30
CA LEU A 98 15.01 14.56 -4.03
C LEU A 98 15.91 13.99 -2.92
N ALA A 99 15.47 12.94 -2.23
CA ALA A 99 16.20 12.25 -1.17
C ALA A 99 16.97 11.05 -1.72
#